data_AF-A0A7V5PH39-F1
#
_entry.id   AF-A0A7V5PH39-F1
#
_cell.length_a   1.000
_cell.length_b   1.000
_cell.length_c   1.000
_cell.angle_alpha   90.00
_cell.angle_beta   90.00
_cell.angle_gamma   90.00
#
_symmetry.space_group_name_H-M   'P 1'
#
loop_
_entity.id
_entity.type
_entity.pdbx_description
1 polymer ?
#
loop_
_entity_poly.entity_id
_entity_poly.type
_entity_poly.pdbx_seq_one_letter_code
_entity_poly.pdbx_strand_id
1 'polypeptide(L)'
;QAQELQTQVVEAYEQYQFHNIYQLVHNFCSVELGSFYLDIVKDRQYTTQAESRARRSAQTAMYHLIEAMTRWMAPILSFTAEEIWQHIPGARDDSVFFATWYEDLAALPDDDPFGRRYWEQLVEVRDAVSRRLEALRNDKVIGSSLDAEVDLYCSPALQADLERLGDELRFVLITSEARVHPLDQASAGSEPEAIGNERLVVAAAASPHAKCVRCWHHRADVGRHETHPELCGRCVENVEGAGEQRRYA
;
A
#
# COMPACT_ATOMS: atom_id res chain seq x y z
N GLN A 1 -3.97 11.36 -6.73
CA GLN A 1 -4.40 11.72 -5.36
C GLN A 1 -3.61 12.90 -4.81
N ALA A 2 -2.28 12.81 -4.61
CA ALA A 2 -1.51 13.92 -4.02
C ALA A 2 -1.56 15.23 -4.82
N GLN A 3 -1.46 15.17 -6.16
CA GLN A 3 -1.58 16.35 -7.03
C GLN A 3 -2.94 17.03 -6.88
N GLU A 4 -4.02 16.24 -6.88
CA GLU A 4 -5.39 16.74 -6.72
C GLU A 4 -5.61 17.33 -5.32
N LEU A 5 -5.07 16.68 -4.28
CA LEU A 5 -5.09 17.23 -2.94
C LEU A 5 -4.39 18.59 -2.87
N GLN A 6 -3.23 18.75 -3.52
CA GLN A 6 -2.58 20.05 -3.60
C GLN A 6 -3.50 21.10 -4.24
N THR A 7 -4.16 20.77 -5.35
CA THR A 7 -5.12 21.68 -5.99
C THR A 7 -6.23 22.10 -5.01
N GLN A 8 -6.82 21.15 -4.28
CA GLN A 8 -7.87 21.42 -3.30
C GLN A 8 -7.36 22.26 -2.11
N VAL A 9 -6.14 22.00 -1.63
CA VAL A 9 -5.50 22.76 -0.55
C VAL A 9 -5.22 24.20 -0.98
N VAL A 10 -4.69 24.40 -2.19
CA VAL A 10 -4.44 25.74 -2.75
C VAL A 10 -5.74 26.52 -2.87
N GLU A 11 -6.78 25.93 -3.45
CA GLU A 11 -8.11 26.55 -3.56
C GLU A 11 -8.69 26.91 -2.18
N ALA A 12 -8.56 26.01 -1.21
CA ALA A 12 -9.04 26.27 0.16
C ALA A 12 -8.25 27.40 0.85
N TYR A 13 -6.95 27.57 0.57
CA TYR A 13 -6.18 28.72 1.02
C TYR A 13 -6.67 30.03 0.38
N GLU A 14 -6.92 30.03 -0.93
CA GLU A 14 -7.43 31.20 -1.67
C GLU A 14 -8.80 31.66 -1.16
N GLN A 15 -9.62 30.72 -0.69
CA GLN A 15 -10.96 30.98 -0.16
C GLN A 15 -10.99 31.14 1.37
N TYR A 16 -9.84 31.16 2.05
CA TYR A 16 -9.72 31.24 3.51
C TYR A 16 -10.45 30.13 4.28
N GLN A 17 -10.60 28.94 3.67
CA GLN A 17 -11.24 27.78 4.25
C GLN A 17 -10.26 26.90 5.04
N PHE A 18 -9.63 27.47 6.08
CA PHE A 18 -8.59 26.78 6.86
C PHE A 18 -9.06 25.47 7.52
N HIS A 19 -10.34 25.41 7.91
CA HIS A 19 -10.96 24.20 8.44
C HIS A 19 -11.01 23.06 7.41
N ASN A 20 -11.21 23.39 6.12
CA ASN A 20 -11.22 22.43 5.03
C ASN A 20 -9.79 21.89 4.77
N ILE A 21 -8.78 22.76 4.79
CA ILE A 21 -7.37 22.35 4.65
C ILE A 21 -6.98 21.31 5.70
N TYR A 22 -7.35 21.55 6.97
CA TYR A 22 -7.14 20.58 8.03
C TYR A 22 -7.79 19.22 7.72
N GLN A 23 -9.07 19.21 7.30
CA GLN A 23 -9.78 17.97 6.99
C GLN A 23 -9.15 17.22 5.83
N LEU A 24 -8.81 17.92 4.75
CA LEU A 24 -8.19 17.37 3.56
C LEU A 24 -6.83 16.71 3.87
N VAL A 25 -5.92 17.46 4.52
CA VAL A 25 -4.58 16.96 4.85
C VAL A 25 -4.65 15.85 5.88
N HIS A 26 -5.49 15.98 6.92
CA HIS A 26 -5.67 14.93 7.92
C HIS A 26 -6.20 13.63 7.30
N ASN A 27 -7.23 13.73 6.46
CA ASN A 27 -7.80 12.56 5.78
C ASN A 27 -6.76 11.88 4.88
N PHE A 28 -5.99 12.65 4.12
CA PHE A 28 -4.91 12.13 3.29
C PHE A 28 -3.85 11.39 4.11
N CYS A 29 -3.40 11.96 5.24
CA CYS A 29 -2.45 11.29 6.12
C CYS A 29 -3.01 10.01 6.73
N SER A 30 -4.27 10.02 7.17
CA SER A 30 -4.89 8.88 7.86
C SER A 30 -5.25 7.74 6.90
N VAL A 31 -5.94 8.06 5.81
CA VAL A 31 -6.53 7.09 4.91
C VAL A 31 -5.52 6.71 3.83
N GLU A 32 -5.12 7.67 2.99
CA GLU A 32 -4.29 7.39 1.81
C GLU A 32 -2.87 6.95 2.17
N LEU A 33 -2.21 7.68 3.06
CA LEU A 33 -0.86 7.34 3.50
C LEU A 33 -0.85 6.26 4.56
N GLY A 34 -1.48 6.52 5.71
CA GLY A 34 -1.38 5.70 6.91
C GLY A 34 -1.97 4.31 6.73
N SER A 35 -3.27 4.24 6.40
CA SER A 35 -3.98 2.97 6.32
C SER A 35 -3.65 2.17 5.06
N PHE A 36 -3.19 2.81 3.98
CA PHE A 36 -2.97 2.15 2.68
C PHE A 36 -1.51 2.19 2.24
N TYR A 37 -1.04 3.32 1.70
CA TYR A 37 0.22 3.37 0.96
C TYR A 37 1.43 2.97 1.80
N LEU A 38 1.61 3.60 2.97
CA LEU A 38 2.74 3.35 3.86
C LEU A 38 2.72 1.93 4.43
N ASP A 39 1.55 1.33 4.60
CA ASP A 39 1.44 -0.03 5.12
C ASP A 39 1.90 -1.08 4.10
N ILE A 40 1.47 -0.91 2.85
CA ILE A 40 1.84 -1.80 1.73
C ILE A 40 3.34 -1.69 1.43
N VAL A 41 3.90 -0.48 1.38
CA VAL A 41 5.31 -0.29 1.00
C VAL A 41 6.31 -0.66 2.10
N LYS A 42 5.89 -0.94 3.35
CA LYS A 42 6.81 -1.37 4.44
C LYS A 42 7.63 -2.59 4.04
N ASP A 43 6.96 -3.63 3.54
CA ASP A 43 7.64 -4.87 3.17
C ASP A 43 8.67 -4.62 2.07
N ARG A 44 8.30 -3.84 1.04
CA ARG A 44 9.22 -3.40 -0.01
C ARG A 44 10.39 -2.62 0.56
N GLN A 45 10.15 -1.63 1.43
CA GLN A 45 11.18 -0.75 1.99
C GLN A 45 12.17 -1.48 2.91
N TYR A 46 11.69 -2.49 3.65
CA TYR A 46 12.48 -3.20 4.65
C TYR A 46 13.15 -4.46 4.10
N THR A 47 12.56 -5.10 3.08
CA THR A 47 13.01 -6.41 2.63
C THR A 47 13.76 -6.39 1.31
N THR A 48 13.58 -5.39 0.46
CA THR A 48 14.32 -5.29 -0.82
C THR A 48 15.70 -4.65 -0.63
N GLN A 49 16.60 -4.84 -1.61
CA GLN A 49 17.95 -4.26 -1.57
C GLN A 49 17.92 -2.74 -1.59
N ALA A 50 18.93 -2.10 -0.99
CA ALA A 50 19.05 -0.66 -0.85
C ALA A 50 18.96 0.11 -2.18
N GLU A 51 19.62 -0.41 -3.21
CA GLU A 51 19.63 0.19 -4.55
C GLU A 51 18.65 -0.45 -5.53
N SER A 52 17.74 -1.30 -5.03
CA SER A 52 16.74 -1.94 -5.90
C SER A 52 15.78 -0.89 -6.47
N ARG A 53 15.36 -1.12 -7.73
CA ARG A 53 14.35 -0.28 -8.38
C ARG A 53 13.06 -0.21 -7.57
N ALA A 54 12.65 -1.32 -6.95
CA ALA A 54 11.46 -1.38 -6.12
C ALA A 54 11.56 -0.39 -4.94
N ARG A 55 12.62 -0.48 -4.13
CA ARG A 55 12.85 0.43 -2.99
C ARG A 55 12.95 1.88 -3.45
N ARG A 56 13.77 2.15 -4.47
CA ARG A 56 13.97 3.50 -5.01
C ARG A 56 12.67 4.10 -5.54
N SER A 57 11.81 3.30 -6.19
CA SER A 57 10.49 3.75 -6.65
C SER A 57 9.58 4.21 -5.50
N ALA A 58 9.52 3.46 -4.39
CA ALA A 58 8.72 3.87 -3.23
C ALA A 58 9.32 5.10 -2.52
N GLN A 59 10.66 5.17 -2.43
CA GLN A 59 11.35 6.35 -1.90
C GLN A 59 11.13 7.61 -2.74
N THR A 60 11.12 7.49 -4.08
CA THR A 60 10.82 8.61 -4.98
C THR A 60 9.41 9.15 -4.73
N ALA A 61 8.40 8.28 -4.66
CA ALA A 61 7.04 8.72 -4.35
C ALA A 61 6.94 9.37 -2.96
N MET A 62 7.53 8.76 -1.92
CA MET A 62 7.56 9.35 -0.57
C MET A 62 8.30 10.70 -0.52
N TYR A 63 9.35 10.87 -1.33
CA TYR A 63 10.10 12.12 -1.46
C TYR A 63 9.21 13.24 -1.99
N HIS A 64 8.51 13.00 -3.11
CA HIS A 64 7.58 13.98 -3.68
C HIS A 64 6.42 14.29 -2.71
N LEU A 65 5.93 13.27 -1.99
CA LEU A 65 4.86 13.44 -0.99
C LEU A 65 5.30 14.31 0.19
N ILE A 66 6.50 14.09 0.75
CA ILE A 66 6.97 14.88 1.90
C ILE A 66 7.30 16.32 1.49
N GLU A 67 7.84 16.53 0.28
CA GLU A 67 8.07 17.87 -0.27
C GLU A 67 6.73 18.65 -0.37
N ALA A 68 5.70 18.05 -0.96
CA ALA A 68 4.41 18.71 -1.10
C ALA A 68 3.72 18.94 0.25
N MET A 69 3.64 17.90 1.08
CA MET A 69 2.94 17.95 2.37
C MET A 69 3.52 18.98 3.33
N THR A 70 4.85 19.10 3.38
CA THR A 70 5.53 20.10 4.22
C THR A 70 5.12 21.52 3.84
N ARG A 71 4.97 21.81 2.53
CA ARG A 71 4.50 23.11 2.03
C ARG A 71 3.02 23.35 2.34
N TRP A 72 2.16 22.33 2.18
CA TRP A 72 0.73 22.44 2.53
C TRP A 72 0.52 22.81 4.00
N MET A 73 1.35 22.25 4.88
CA MET A 73 1.28 22.43 6.32
C MET A 73 1.90 23.75 6.80
N ALA A 74 2.88 24.31 6.09
CA ALA A 74 3.68 25.45 6.56
C ALA A 74 2.88 26.69 7.03
N PRO A 75 1.77 27.10 6.37
CA PRO A 75 0.97 28.24 6.84
C PRO A 75 0.20 28.00 8.15
N ILE A 76 0.01 26.73 8.58
CA ILE A 76 -0.77 26.37 9.77
C ILE A 76 0.14 25.80 10.88
N LEU A 77 1.06 24.91 10.52
CA LEU A 77 1.97 24.20 11.43
C LEU A 77 3.42 24.65 11.20
N SER A 78 3.63 25.96 11.26
CA SER A 78 4.86 26.63 10.81
C SER A 78 6.15 26.04 11.40
N PHE A 79 6.21 25.82 12.72
CA PHE A 79 7.38 25.24 13.36
C PHE A 79 7.64 23.79 12.94
N THR A 80 6.59 22.97 12.86
CA THR A 80 6.70 21.56 12.47
C THR A 80 7.08 21.42 11.01
N ALA A 81 6.51 22.24 10.12
CA ALA A 81 6.87 22.25 8.71
C ALA A 81 8.33 22.67 8.51
N GLU A 82 8.79 23.69 9.22
CA GLU A 82 10.19 24.12 9.19
C GLU A 82 11.12 23.02 9.72
N GLU A 83 10.78 22.34 10.82
CA GLU A 83 11.58 21.23 11.34
C GLU A 83 11.66 20.06 10.35
N ILE A 84 10.53 19.67 9.74
CA ILE A 84 10.50 18.63 8.71
C ILE A 84 11.38 19.04 7.53
N TRP A 85 11.26 20.28 7.07
CA TRP A 85 12.01 20.81 5.93
C TRP A 85 13.52 20.60 6.04
N GLN A 86 14.08 20.84 7.22
CA GLN A 86 15.51 20.66 7.51
C GLN A 86 15.98 19.20 7.42
N HIS A 87 15.06 18.23 7.48
CA HIS A 87 15.37 16.80 7.47
C HIS A 87 15.06 16.10 6.15
N ILE A 88 14.41 16.76 5.19
CA ILE A 88 14.18 16.17 3.87
C ILE A 88 15.52 16.19 3.10
N PRO A 89 15.96 15.06 2.49
CA PRO A 89 17.24 14.98 1.81
C PRO A 89 17.29 15.83 0.53
N GLY A 90 18.47 16.20 0.04
CA GLY A 90 18.63 16.94 -1.23
C GLY A 90 18.80 18.45 -1.08
N ALA A 91 19.02 19.14 -2.20
CA ALA A 91 19.23 20.58 -2.23
C ALA A 91 17.90 21.32 -2.08
N ARG A 92 17.87 22.33 -1.20
CA ARG A 92 16.67 23.11 -0.86
C ARG A 92 17.08 24.49 -0.34
N ASP A 93 16.13 25.41 -0.31
CA ASP A 93 16.28 26.70 0.37
C ASP A 93 16.40 26.53 1.89
N ASP A 94 16.92 27.54 2.57
CA ASP A 94 17.17 27.50 4.02
C ASP A 94 15.89 27.33 4.86
N SER A 95 14.72 27.67 4.33
CA SER A 95 13.45 27.60 5.03
C SER A 95 12.29 27.29 4.08
N VAL A 96 11.28 26.56 4.59
CA VAL A 96 10.05 26.28 3.83
C VAL A 96 9.29 27.56 3.49
N PHE A 97 9.46 28.65 4.26
CA PHE A 97 8.80 29.93 4.02
C PHE A 97 9.33 30.69 2.80
N PHE A 98 10.44 30.24 2.22
CA PHE A 98 10.96 30.77 0.95
C PHE A 98 10.52 29.96 -0.26
N ALA A 99 9.93 28.79 -0.04
CA ALA A 99 9.47 27.90 -1.09
C ALA A 99 8.06 28.26 -1.59
N THR A 100 7.79 27.88 -2.85
CA THR A 100 6.45 27.88 -3.45
C THR A 100 5.82 26.50 -3.35
N TRP A 101 4.56 26.37 -3.82
CA TRP A 101 3.89 25.07 -3.95
C TRP A 101 4.71 24.09 -4.77
N TYR A 102 4.60 22.79 -4.45
CA TYR A 102 5.45 21.79 -5.06
C TYR A 102 5.00 21.45 -6.48
N GLU A 103 5.89 21.57 -7.46
CA GLU A 103 5.52 21.48 -8.88
C GLU A 103 5.73 20.08 -9.49
N ASP A 104 6.49 19.20 -8.84
CA ASP A 104 6.83 17.88 -9.39
C ASP A 104 5.82 16.77 -9.03
N LEU A 105 4.61 17.12 -8.59
CA LEU A 105 3.53 16.13 -8.43
C LEU A 105 2.96 15.76 -9.80
N ALA A 106 3.37 14.61 -10.33
CA ALA A 106 2.85 14.09 -11.59
C ALA A 106 1.46 13.48 -11.43
N ALA A 107 0.55 13.84 -12.34
CA ALA A 107 -0.71 13.12 -12.54
C ALA A 107 -0.49 11.89 -13.41
N LEU A 108 -1.22 10.81 -13.12
CA LEU A 108 -1.33 9.68 -14.04
C LEU A 108 -2.26 10.07 -15.21
N PRO A 109 -2.03 9.52 -16.41
CA PRO A 109 -3.00 9.62 -17.50
C PRO A 109 -4.37 9.09 -17.09
N ASP A 110 -5.44 9.70 -17.59
CA ASP A 110 -6.82 9.28 -17.26
C ASP A 110 -7.13 7.84 -17.75
N ASP A 111 -6.45 7.40 -18.81
CA ASP A 111 -6.55 6.07 -19.40
C ASP A 111 -5.51 5.08 -18.86
N ASP A 112 -4.74 5.45 -17.84
CA ASP A 112 -3.78 4.54 -17.22
C ASP A 112 -4.52 3.31 -16.67
N PRO A 113 -4.11 2.09 -17.07
CA PRO A 113 -4.83 0.89 -16.68
C PRO A 113 -4.67 0.60 -15.17
N PHE A 114 -3.70 1.20 -14.47
CA PHE A 114 -3.53 1.22 -13.02
C PHE A 114 -3.85 2.62 -12.45
N GLY A 115 -4.78 3.34 -13.08
CA GLY A 115 -5.27 4.64 -12.63
C GLY A 115 -6.16 4.56 -11.39
N ARG A 116 -6.79 5.68 -11.08
CA ARG A 116 -7.57 5.87 -9.84
C ARG A 116 -8.66 4.80 -9.63
N ARG A 117 -9.51 4.56 -10.63
CA ARG A 117 -10.63 3.60 -10.55
C ARG A 117 -10.14 2.20 -10.15
N TYR A 118 -8.98 1.81 -10.67
CA TYR A 118 -8.38 0.51 -10.36
C TYR A 118 -8.00 0.41 -8.88
N TRP A 119 -7.29 1.42 -8.37
CA TRP A 119 -6.86 1.43 -6.97
C TRP A 119 -8.00 1.64 -5.99
N GLU A 120 -9.02 2.44 -6.33
CA GLU A 120 -10.24 2.57 -5.53
C GLU A 120 -10.95 1.22 -5.38
N GLN A 121 -11.11 0.48 -6.48
CA GLN A 121 -11.68 -0.87 -6.44
C GLN A 121 -10.82 -1.83 -5.60
N LEU A 122 -9.49 -1.73 -5.69
CA LEU A 122 -8.58 -2.56 -4.91
C LEU A 122 -8.62 -2.23 -3.41
N VAL A 123 -8.83 -0.97 -3.04
CA VAL A 123 -9.07 -0.55 -1.65
C VAL A 123 -10.35 -1.18 -1.11
N GLU A 124 -11.45 -1.18 -1.88
CA GLU A 124 -12.69 -1.87 -1.47
C GLU A 124 -12.47 -3.38 -1.25
N VAL A 125 -11.72 -4.04 -2.15
CA VAL A 125 -11.34 -5.46 -1.97
C VAL A 125 -10.51 -5.65 -0.69
N ARG A 126 -9.56 -4.76 -0.43
CA ARG A 126 -8.73 -4.81 0.77
C ARG A 126 -9.55 -4.61 2.04
N ASP A 127 -10.57 -3.77 2.02
CA ASP A 127 -11.50 -3.59 3.14
C ASP A 127 -12.32 -4.85 3.40
N ALA A 128 -12.80 -5.51 2.33
CA ALA A 128 -13.47 -6.81 2.41
C ALA A 128 -12.59 -7.88 3.07
N VAL A 129 -11.34 -7.97 2.61
CA VAL A 129 -10.33 -8.88 3.17
C VAL A 129 -10.05 -8.55 4.63
N SER A 130 -9.87 -7.27 4.95
CA SER A 130 -9.58 -6.82 6.32
C SER A 130 -10.69 -7.19 7.29
N ARG A 131 -11.97 -7.05 6.89
CA ARG A 131 -13.10 -7.52 7.71
C ARG A 131 -13.05 -9.02 7.96
N ARG A 132 -12.73 -9.82 6.92
CA ARG A 132 -12.61 -11.27 7.06
C ARG A 132 -11.45 -11.67 7.97
N LEU A 133 -10.30 -11.01 7.84
CA LEU A 133 -9.13 -11.25 8.70
C LEU A 133 -9.41 -10.84 10.16
N GLU A 134 -10.16 -9.77 10.38
CA GLU A 134 -10.53 -9.34 11.73
C GLU A 134 -11.44 -10.34 12.44
N ALA A 135 -12.36 -10.98 11.71
CA ALA A 135 -13.14 -12.10 12.25
C ALA A 135 -12.22 -13.25 12.72
N LEU A 136 -11.21 -13.62 11.91
CA LEU A 136 -10.26 -14.66 12.29
C LEU A 136 -9.37 -14.27 13.49
N ARG A 137 -9.00 -12.99 13.63
CA ARG A 137 -8.29 -12.50 14.83
C ARG A 137 -9.16 -12.61 16.08
N ASN A 138 -10.42 -12.23 15.99
CA ASN A 138 -11.38 -12.33 17.10
C ASN A 138 -11.57 -13.79 17.54
N ASP A 139 -11.61 -14.71 16.58
CA ASP A 139 -11.66 -16.15 16.82
C ASP A 139 -10.30 -16.77 17.21
N LYS A 140 -9.24 -15.94 17.31
CA LYS A 140 -7.86 -16.33 17.67
C LYS A 140 -7.23 -17.36 16.72
N VAL A 141 -7.69 -17.40 15.48
CA VAL A 141 -7.15 -18.27 14.42
C VAL A 141 -5.83 -17.71 13.89
N ILE A 142 -5.71 -16.39 13.81
CA ILE A 142 -4.51 -15.66 13.38
C ILE A 142 -4.17 -14.54 14.36
N GLY A 143 -2.89 -14.16 14.47
CA GLY A 143 -2.45 -12.99 15.23
C GLY A 143 -2.25 -11.75 14.37
N SER A 144 -1.72 -11.94 13.16
CA SER A 144 -1.44 -10.90 12.18
C SER A 144 -2.03 -11.23 10.81
N SER A 145 -2.21 -10.23 9.94
CA SER A 145 -2.69 -10.45 8.56
C SER A 145 -1.75 -11.37 7.76
N LEU A 146 -0.43 -11.27 8.05
CA LEU A 146 0.58 -12.13 7.43
C LEU A 146 0.49 -13.58 7.90
N ASP A 147 -0.23 -13.89 8.98
CA ASP A 147 -0.43 -15.28 9.38
C ASP A 147 -1.50 -15.98 8.51
N ALA A 148 -2.15 -15.25 7.59
CA ALA A 148 -3.26 -15.75 6.78
C ALA A 148 -2.91 -15.92 5.29
N GLU A 149 -3.64 -16.82 4.65
CA GLU A 149 -3.79 -16.94 3.19
C GLU A 149 -5.23 -16.61 2.82
N VAL A 150 -5.42 -15.95 1.67
CA VAL A 150 -6.74 -15.54 1.20
C VAL A 150 -7.05 -16.08 -0.18
N ASP A 151 -8.30 -16.52 -0.36
CA ASP A 151 -8.88 -16.93 -1.62
C ASP A 151 -10.03 -15.96 -1.95
N LEU A 152 -9.91 -15.26 -3.07
CA LEU A 152 -10.85 -14.27 -3.57
C LEU A 152 -11.64 -14.87 -4.72
N TYR A 153 -12.95 -15.02 -4.55
CA TYR A 153 -13.85 -15.51 -5.60
C TYR A 153 -14.59 -14.34 -6.20
N CYS A 154 -14.33 -14.05 -7.47
CA CYS A 154 -14.63 -12.76 -8.08
C CYS A 154 -15.53 -12.91 -9.31
N SER A 155 -16.38 -11.91 -9.55
CA SER A 155 -16.98 -11.73 -10.89
C SER A 155 -15.90 -11.56 -11.96
N PRO A 156 -16.18 -11.89 -13.24
CA PRO A 156 -15.15 -11.96 -14.28
C PRO A 156 -14.33 -10.68 -14.47
N ALA A 157 -14.94 -9.50 -14.36
CA ALA A 157 -14.22 -8.24 -14.51
C ALA A 157 -13.30 -7.95 -13.31
N LEU A 158 -13.77 -8.17 -12.08
CA LEU A 158 -12.93 -8.05 -10.88
C LEU A 158 -11.79 -9.07 -10.88
N GLN A 159 -12.06 -10.32 -11.29
CA GLN A 159 -11.02 -11.34 -11.44
C GLN A 159 -9.91 -10.85 -12.37
N ALA A 160 -10.27 -10.36 -13.57
CA ALA A 160 -9.31 -9.85 -14.53
C ALA A 160 -8.49 -8.68 -13.98
N ASP A 161 -9.10 -7.78 -13.20
CA ASP A 161 -8.39 -6.66 -12.58
C ASP A 161 -7.41 -7.10 -11.49
N LEU A 162 -7.79 -8.05 -10.63
CA LEU A 162 -6.92 -8.55 -9.54
C LEU A 162 -5.77 -9.42 -10.06
N GLU A 163 -6.01 -10.24 -11.08
CA GLU A 163 -4.97 -11.11 -11.67
C GLU A 163 -3.81 -10.33 -12.30
N ARG A 164 -4.01 -9.04 -12.64
CA ARG A 164 -2.96 -8.17 -13.18
C ARG A 164 -1.79 -7.94 -12.23
N LEU A 165 -2.01 -8.06 -10.91
CA LEU A 165 -0.94 -7.93 -9.90
C LEU A 165 -0.15 -9.23 -9.69
N GLY A 166 -0.68 -10.39 -10.09
CA GLY A 166 -0.05 -11.68 -9.85
C GLY A 166 0.29 -11.91 -8.36
N ASP A 167 1.50 -12.42 -8.08
CA ASP A 167 1.97 -12.65 -6.69
C ASP A 167 2.04 -11.37 -5.85
N GLU A 168 2.11 -10.18 -6.47
CA GLU A 168 2.17 -8.91 -5.75
C GLU A 168 0.83 -8.52 -5.10
N LEU A 169 -0.28 -9.17 -5.48
CA LEU A 169 -1.59 -8.95 -4.84
C LEU A 169 -1.52 -9.17 -3.32
N ARG A 170 -0.78 -10.18 -2.86
CA ARG A 170 -0.62 -10.47 -1.43
C ARG A 170 0.08 -9.34 -0.66
N PHE A 171 0.91 -8.53 -1.32
CA PHE A 171 1.54 -7.36 -0.70
C PHE A 171 0.53 -6.24 -0.48
N VAL A 172 -0.37 -6.03 -1.44
CA VAL A 172 -1.46 -5.06 -1.28
C VAL A 172 -2.40 -5.50 -0.15
N LEU A 173 -2.74 -6.78 -0.09
CA LEU A 173 -3.66 -7.33 0.92
C LEU A 173 -2.98 -7.59 2.27
N ILE A 174 -1.64 -7.53 2.32
CA ILE A 174 -0.82 -7.76 3.51
C ILE A 174 -1.08 -9.18 4.07
N THR A 175 -1.09 -10.17 3.19
CA THR A 175 -1.28 -11.58 3.52
C THR A 175 -0.08 -12.40 3.05
N SER A 176 0.08 -13.62 3.58
CA SER A 176 1.17 -14.49 3.13
C SER A 176 0.99 -14.97 1.70
N GLU A 177 -0.26 -15.06 1.26
CA GLU A 177 -0.70 -15.56 -0.03
C GLU A 177 -2.05 -14.94 -0.39
N ALA A 178 -2.28 -14.75 -1.70
CA ALA A 178 -3.55 -14.29 -2.23
C ALA A 178 -3.84 -14.99 -3.56
N ARG A 179 -4.95 -15.72 -3.62
CA ARG A 179 -5.37 -16.47 -4.81
C ARG A 179 -6.68 -15.89 -5.34
N VAL A 180 -6.81 -15.80 -6.65
CA VAL A 180 -8.01 -15.30 -7.31
C VAL A 180 -8.67 -16.45 -8.06
N HIS A 181 -9.99 -16.57 -7.90
CA HIS A 181 -10.80 -17.63 -8.46
C HIS A 181 -12.08 -17.06 -9.09
N PRO A 182 -12.69 -17.76 -10.05
CA PRO A 182 -14.03 -17.45 -10.52
C PRO A 182 -15.08 -17.55 -9.40
N LEU A 183 -16.08 -16.65 -9.43
CA LEU A 183 -17.14 -16.58 -8.41
C LEU A 183 -17.93 -17.90 -8.23
N ASP A 184 -18.09 -18.68 -9.29
CA ASP A 184 -18.83 -19.95 -9.27
C ASP A 184 -18.11 -21.08 -8.52
N GLN A 185 -16.83 -20.89 -8.16
CA GLN A 185 -16.06 -21.80 -7.32
C GLN A 185 -16.19 -21.49 -5.81
N ALA A 186 -16.90 -20.42 -5.45
CA ALA A 186 -17.15 -20.10 -4.05
C ALA A 186 -17.97 -21.22 -3.38
N SER A 187 -17.74 -21.42 -2.07
CA SER A 187 -18.47 -22.44 -1.30
C SER A 187 -19.98 -22.19 -1.33
N ALA A 188 -20.77 -23.26 -1.49
CA ALA A 188 -22.22 -23.18 -1.50
C ALA A 188 -22.75 -22.50 -0.23
N GLY A 189 -23.58 -21.45 -0.41
CA GLY A 189 -24.12 -20.64 0.68
C GLY A 189 -23.28 -19.42 1.06
N SER A 190 -22.15 -19.16 0.39
CA SER A 190 -21.44 -17.88 0.53
C SER A 190 -22.24 -16.78 -0.14
N GLU A 191 -22.49 -15.68 0.59
CA GLU A 191 -23.13 -14.49 0.03
C GLU A 191 -22.04 -13.53 -0.49
N PRO A 192 -22.01 -13.21 -1.79
CA PRO A 192 -21.07 -12.23 -2.31
C PRO A 192 -21.38 -10.84 -1.79
N GLU A 193 -20.35 -10.11 -1.39
CA GLU A 193 -20.45 -8.67 -1.17
C GLU A 193 -20.26 -7.89 -2.47
N ALA A 194 -20.79 -6.67 -2.50
CA ALA A 194 -20.64 -5.76 -3.62
C ALA A 194 -19.32 -4.98 -3.49
N ILE A 195 -18.56 -4.94 -4.58
CA ILE A 195 -17.35 -4.14 -4.75
C ILE A 195 -17.59 -3.23 -5.96
N GLY A 196 -18.07 -2.02 -5.74
CA GLY A 196 -18.71 -1.19 -6.77
C GLY A 196 -19.82 -1.95 -7.50
N ASN A 197 -19.64 -2.20 -8.81
CA ASN A 197 -20.57 -2.98 -9.64
C ASN A 197 -20.21 -4.48 -9.73
N GLU A 198 -19.16 -4.91 -9.03
CA GLU A 198 -18.63 -6.26 -9.05
C GLU A 198 -19.03 -7.04 -7.79
N ARG A 199 -18.75 -8.34 -7.79
CA ARG A 199 -19.08 -9.26 -6.69
C ARG A 199 -17.85 -10.00 -6.21
N LEU A 200 -17.72 -10.10 -4.88
CA LEU A 200 -16.59 -10.75 -4.22
C LEU A 200 -17.07 -11.65 -3.09
N VAL A 201 -16.51 -12.86 -3.00
CA VAL A 201 -16.51 -13.68 -1.78
C VAL A 201 -15.08 -13.83 -1.31
N VAL A 202 -14.83 -13.55 -0.02
CA VAL A 202 -13.51 -13.71 0.59
C VAL A 202 -13.50 -14.92 1.51
N ALA A 203 -12.66 -15.91 1.18
CA ALA A 203 -12.26 -16.94 2.11
C ALA A 203 -10.86 -16.65 2.64
N ALA A 204 -10.63 -16.95 3.91
CA ALA A 204 -9.33 -16.77 4.56
C ALA A 204 -9.12 -17.87 5.59
N ALA A 205 -7.87 -18.29 5.75
CA ALA A 205 -7.44 -19.28 6.73
C ALA A 205 -6.03 -18.97 7.22
N ALA A 206 -5.64 -19.50 8.38
CA ALA A 206 -4.26 -19.45 8.83
C ALA A 206 -3.36 -20.21 7.83
N SER A 207 -2.19 -19.64 7.51
CA SER A 207 -1.23 -20.30 6.64
C SER A 207 -0.67 -21.55 7.33
N PRO A 208 -0.61 -22.70 6.64
CA PRO A 208 0.00 -23.91 7.18
C PRO A 208 1.53 -23.88 7.13
N HIS A 209 2.12 -22.82 6.59
CA HIS A 209 3.55 -22.73 6.33
C HIS A 209 4.32 -22.10 7.49
N ALA A 210 5.63 -22.37 7.53
CA ALA A 210 6.52 -21.75 8.51
C ALA A 210 6.73 -20.27 8.19
N LYS A 211 6.85 -19.46 9.24
CA LYS A 211 7.08 -18.01 9.15
C LYS A 211 8.53 -17.70 8.85
N CYS A 212 8.78 -16.86 7.83
CA CYS A 212 10.08 -16.28 7.57
C CYS A 212 10.41 -15.22 8.63
N VAL A 213 11.56 -15.31 9.31
CA VAL A 213 11.90 -14.38 10.40
C VAL A 213 12.22 -12.96 9.93
N ARG A 214 12.50 -12.77 8.64
CA ARG A 214 12.86 -11.47 8.04
C ARG A 214 11.66 -10.70 7.48
N CYS A 215 10.89 -11.31 6.59
CA CYS A 215 9.72 -10.65 5.97
C CYS A 215 8.39 -10.98 6.64
N TRP A 216 8.39 -11.89 7.62
CA TRP A 216 7.22 -12.34 8.38
C TRP A 216 6.12 -13.05 7.57
N HIS A 217 6.30 -13.24 6.27
CA HIS A 217 5.41 -14.08 5.48
C HIS A 217 5.64 -15.56 5.81
N HIS A 218 4.54 -16.31 5.84
CA HIS A 218 4.50 -17.76 5.92
C HIS A 218 4.64 -18.34 4.52
N ARG A 219 5.66 -19.17 4.30
CA ARG A 219 5.99 -19.69 2.97
C ARG A 219 6.47 -21.13 3.02
N ALA A 220 6.05 -21.92 2.05
CA ALA A 220 6.36 -23.35 1.96
C ALA A 220 7.86 -23.67 1.79
N ASP A 221 8.66 -22.66 1.44
CA ASP A 221 10.09 -22.75 1.18
C ASP A 221 10.98 -22.31 2.35
N VAL A 222 10.40 -21.82 3.45
CA VAL A 222 11.14 -21.61 4.71
C VAL A 222 11.68 -22.95 5.19
N GLY A 223 12.98 -23.01 5.51
CA GLY A 223 13.68 -24.24 5.89
C GLY A 223 14.32 -24.99 4.73
N ARG A 224 14.17 -24.53 3.47
CA ARG A 224 14.76 -25.20 2.29
C ARG A 224 16.17 -24.73 1.94
N HIS A 225 16.65 -23.64 2.52
CA HIS A 225 17.99 -23.09 2.26
C HIS A 225 18.92 -23.39 3.45
N GLU A 226 19.96 -24.20 3.23
CA GLU A 226 20.87 -24.65 4.30
C GLU A 226 21.58 -23.51 5.02
N THR A 227 22.00 -22.47 4.28
CA THR A 227 22.69 -21.29 4.85
C THR A 227 21.73 -20.32 5.55
N HIS A 228 20.44 -20.35 5.21
CA HIS A 228 19.42 -19.45 5.72
C HIS A 228 18.13 -20.21 6.08
N PRO A 229 18.15 -21.11 7.08
CA PRO A 229 17.06 -22.03 7.34
C PRO A 229 15.77 -21.34 7.80
N GLU A 230 15.86 -20.14 8.37
CA GLU A 230 14.70 -19.37 8.86
C GLU A 230 14.16 -18.35 7.82
N LEU A 231 14.75 -18.31 6.62
CA LEU A 231 14.35 -17.41 5.54
C LEU A 231 13.58 -18.14 4.44
N CYS A 232 12.60 -17.45 3.85
CA CYS A 232 12.02 -17.86 2.58
C CYS A 232 12.96 -17.50 1.42
N GLY A 233 12.80 -18.15 0.26
CA GLY A 233 13.67 -17.94 -0.90
C GLY A 233 13.70 -16.50 -1.39
N ARG A 234 12.58 -15.77 -1.29
CA ARG A 234 12.51 -14.32 -1.58
C ARG A 234 13.47 -13.51 -0.71
N CYS A 235 13.56 -13.84 0.58
CA CYS A 235 14.47 -13.15 1.49
C CYS A 235 15.93 -13.52 1.25
N VAL A 236 16.20 -14.78 0.89
CA VAL A 236 17.55 -15.21 0.49
C VAL A 236 18.00 -14.44 -0.75
N GLU A 237 17.16 -14.35 -1.77
CA GLU A 237 17.44 -13.57 -2.99
C GLU A 237 17.71 -12.09 -2.70
N ASN A 238 17.01 -11.51 -1.74
CA ASN A 238 17.22 -10.12 -1.33
C ASN A 238 18.50 -9.88 -0.50
N VAL A 239 19.00 -10.90 0.21
CA VAL A 239 20.20 -10.77 1.07
C VAL A 239 21.47 -11.13 0.32
N GLU A 240 21.44 -12.20 -0.48
CA GLU A 240 22.63 -12.75 -1.15
C GLU A 240 22.54 -12.77 -2.68
N GLY A 241 21.34 -12.67 -3.24
CA GLY A 241 21.08 -12.74 -4.67
C GLY A 241 21.08 -11.38 -5.38
N ALA A 242 20.47 -11.36 -6.57
CA ALA A 242 20.26 -10.17 -7.38
C ALA A 242 19.10 -9.29 -6.89
N GLY A 243 18.34 -9.76 -5.90
CA GLY A 243 17.17 -9.09 -5.36
C GLY A 243 15.88 -9.39 -6.14
N GLU A 244 14.75 -9.32 -5.44
CA GLU A 244 13.45 -9.53 -6.06
C GLU A 244 13.08 -8.38 -7.01
N GLN A 245 12.31 -8.71 -8.05
CA GLN A 245 11.72 -7.72 -8.95
C GLN A 245 10.27 -7.47 -8.53
N ARG A 246 9.90 -6.18 -8.43
CA ARG A 246 8.53 -5.74 -8.18
C ARG A 246 8.12 -4.67 -9.17
N ARG A 247 6.85 -4.65 -9.53
CA ARG A 247 6.27 -3.73 -10.51
C ARG A 247 5.20 -2.81 -9.92
N TYR A 248 4.41 -3.30 -8.97
CA TYR A 248 3.22 -2.64 -8.46
C TYR A 248 3.28 -2.43 -6.95
N ALA A 249 3.42 -3.49 -6.14
CA ALA A 249 3.32 -3.48 -4.66
C ALA A 249 4.56 -4.04 -3.95
#